data_AF-A0A2N1QEJ8-F1
#
_entry.id   AF-A0A2N1QEJ8-F1
#
_cell.length_a   1.000
_cell.length_b   1.000
_cell.length_c   1.000
_cell.angle_alpha   90.00
_cell.angle_beta   90.00
_cell.angle_gamma   90.00
#
_symmetry.space_group_name_H-M   'P 1'
#
loop_
_entity.id
_entity.type
_entity.pdbx_description
1 polymer ?
#
loop_
_entity_poly.entity_id
_entity_poly.type
_entity_poly.pdbx_seq_one_letter_code
_entity_poly.pdbx_strand_id
1 'polypeptide(L)'
;MKERSLLYFITAVVSSVLFLVALLIRTQPWFIMYGSHALPSLYTLFIPVVLLWIGWYFQNKGFLLSASIFLSVILTMFWDKSAGVLNGDIHVISAYAPGVKTAFVLGSMLMIGTFALGFYTYMKSELEKEKVVTE
;
A
#
# COMPACT_ATOMS: atom_id res chain seq x y z
N MET A 1 17.35 -20.86 -12.43
CA MET A 1 16.22 -20.26 -11.70
C MET A 1 15.24 -19.76 -12.76
N LYS A 2 14.02 -20.32 -12.84
CA LYS A 2 12.96 -19.80 -13.73
C LYS A 2 12.84 -18.29 -13.52
N GLU A 3 12.77 -17.52 -14.60
CA GLU A 3 12.68 -16.06 -14.55
C GLU A 3 11.54 -15.65 -13.61
N ARG A 4 11.91 -15.21 -12.40
CA ARG A 4 10.93 -14.76 -11.42
C ARG A 4 10.44 -13.41 -11.89
N SER A 5 9.12 -13.23 -11.96
CA SER A 5 8.54 -11.96 -12.39
C SER A 5 9.08 -10.81 -11.52
N LEU A 6 9.93 -9.97 -12.13
CA LEU A 6 10.55 -8.83 -11.49
C LEU A 6 9.49 -7.82 -11.02
N LEU A 7 8.35 -7.75 -11.71
CA LEU A 7 7.21 -6.93 -11.32
C LEU A 7 6.57 -7.40 -10.01
N TYR A 8 6.48 -8.71 -9.76
CA TYR A 8 5.96 -9.26 -8.49
C TYR A 8 6.90 -8.92 -7.33
N PHE A 9 8.20 -8.84 -7.61
CA PHE A 9 9.17 -8.42 -6.61
C PHE A 9 9.02 -6.93 -6.29
N ILE A 10 8.89 -6.08 -7.32
CA ILE A 10 8.71 -4.63 -7.14
C ILE A 10 7.44 -4.33 -6.33
N THR A 11 6.32 -5.00 -6.59
CA THR A 11 5.08 -4.79 -5.82
C THR A 11 5.25 -5.12 -4.34
N ALA A 12 5.90 -6.24 -4.00
CA ALA A 12 6.21 -6.60 -2.62
C ALA A 12 7.16 -5.59 -1.95
N VAL A 13 8.16 -5.09 -2.68
CA VAL A 13 9.09 -4.06 -2.20
C VAL A 13 8.38 -2.75 -1.92
N VAL A 14 7.56 -2.24 -2.84
CA VAL A 14 6.81 -0.98 -2.65
C VAL A 14 5.87 -1.07 -1.43
N SER A 15 5.21 -2.21 -1.25
CA SER A 15 4.39 -2.48 -0.06
C SER A 15 5.23 -2.48 1.23
N SER A 16 6.44 -3.03 1.17
CA SER A 16 7.37 -3.02 2.32
C SER A 16 7.85 -1.61 2.64
N VAL A 17 8.08 -0.76 1.63
CA VAL A 17 8.41 0.66 1.83
C VAL A 17 7.24 1.39 2.51
N LEU A 18 6.00 1.16 2.08
CA LEU A 18 4.81 1.68 2.77
C LEU A 18 4.79 1.29 4.25
N PHE A 19 5.06 0.03 4.55
CA PHE A 19 5.12 -0.47 5.92
C PHE A 19 6.23 0.20 6.75
N LEU A 20 7.43 0.35 6.18
CA LEU A 20 8.55 1.03 6.84
C LEU A 20 8.25 2.50 7.09
N VAL A 21 7.67 3.21 6.11
CA VAL A 21 7.22 4.60 6.27
C VAL A 21 6.19 4.70 7.40
N ALA A 22 5.24 3.77 7.46
CA ALA A 22 4.26 3.72 8.54
C ALA A 22 4.89 3.47 9.92
N LEU A 23 5.98 2.72 9.97
CA LEU A 23 6.75 2.50 11.19
C LEU A 23 7.52 3.77 11.62
N LEU A 24 8.15 4.47 10.68
CA LEU A 24 8.88 5.72 10.94
C LEU A 24 7.96 6.84 11.41
N ILE A 25 6.76 6.97 10.84
CA ILE A 25 5.82 8.02 11.24
C ILE A 25 5.33 7.82 12.69
N ARG A 26 5.34 6.60 13.21
CA ARG A 26 5.00 6.32 14.61
C ARG A 26 5.97 6.90 15.63
N THR A 27 7.22 7.16 15.23
CA THR A 27 8.22 7.73 16.13
C THR A 27 8.08 9.25 16.26
N GLN A 28 7.16 9.86 15.51
CA GLN A 28 6.96 11.30 15.53
C GLN A 28 6.15 11.74 16.76
N PRO A 29 6.50 12.88 17.39
CA PRO A 29 5.84 13.33 18.62
C PRO A 29 4.35 13.63 18.44
N TRP A 30 3.94 13.99 17.23
CA TRP A 30 2.55 14.30 16.87
C TRP A 30 1.71 13.04 16.58
N PHE A 31 2.32 11.85 16.49
CA PHE A 31 1.62 10.63 16.10
C PHE A 31 0.53 10.22 17.08
N ILE A 32 0.73 10.45 18.38
CA ILE A 32 -0.25 10.10 19.42
C ILE A 32 -1.57 10.88 19.21
N MET A 33 -1.47 12.13 18.72
CA MET A 33 -2.63 13.00 18.54
C MET A 33 -3.27 12.86 17.15
N TYR A 34 -2.47 12.66 16.09
CA TYR A 34 -2.96 12.72 14.71
C TYR A 34 -2.69 11.47 13.87
N GLY A 35 -2.02 10.46 14.43
CA GLY A 35 -1.54 9.29 13.71
C GLY A 35 -2.65 8.49 13.03
N SER A 36 -3.82 8.39 13.66
CA SER A 36 -5.01 7.69 13.12
C SER A 36 -5.58 8.34 11.85
N HIS A 37 -5.33 9.63 11.65
CA HIS A 37 -5.76 10.38 10.47
C HIS A 37 -4.65 10.50 9.43
N ALA A 38 -3.38 10.38 9.85
CA ALA A 38 -2.24 10.48 8.95
C ALA A 38 -1.97 9.18 8.21
N LEU A 39 -2.21 8.01 8.81
CA LEU A 39 -1.90 6.71 8.23
C LEU A 39 -2.83 5.59 8.71
N PRO A 40 -3.02 4.53 7.91
CA PRO A 40 -3.64 3.30 8.38
C PRO A 40 -2.83 2.66 9.52
N SER A 41 -3.51 1.85 10.33
CA SER A 41 -2.86 1.12 11.41
C SER A 41 -1.81 0.11 10.88
N LEU A 42 -0.74 -0.15 11.65
CA LEU A 42 0.31 -1.07 11.21
C LEU A 42 -0.21 -2.48 10.98
N TYR A 43 -1.11 -2.97 11.83
CA TYR A 43 -1.66 -4.32 11.68
C TYR A 43 -2.51 -4.46 10.41
N THR A 44 -3.23 -3.40 10.00
CA THR A 44 -3.95 -3.39 8.71
C THR A 44 -3.00 -3.42 7.51
N LEU A 45 -1.81 -2.81 7.62
CA LEU A 45 -0.80 -2.83 6.54
C LEU A 45 0.06 -4.08 6.55
N PHE A 46 0.24 -4.74 7.70
CA PHE A 46 1.07 -5.94 7.81
C PHE A 46 0.52 -7.11 7.00
N ILE A 47 -0.80 -7.34 7.06
CA ILE A 47 -1.47 -8.43 6.36
C ILE A 47 -1.23 -8.40 4.83
N PRO A 48 -1.51 -7.28 4.11
CA PRO A 48 -1.29 -7.23 2.66
C PRO A 48 0.20 -7.34 2.29
N VAL A 49 1.12 -6.82 3.12
CA VAL A 49 2.57 -6.98 2.89
C VAL A 49 2.97 -8.45 2.91
N VAL A 50 2.54 -9.19 3.94
CA VAL A 50 2.83 -10.63 4.07
C VAL A 50 2.22 -11.41 2.90
N LEU A 51 0.98 -11.10 2.51
CA LEU A 51 0.32 -11.75 1.37
C LEU A 51 1.07 -11.50 0.05
N LEU A 52 1.59 -10.29 -0.18
CA LEU A 52 2.41 -9.99 -1.37
C LEU A 52 3.73 -10.76 -1.39
N TRP A 53 4.41 -10.87 -0.25
CA TRP A 53 5.64 -11.68 -0.13
C TRP A 53 5.37 -13.17 -0.37
N ILE A 54 4.29 -13.70 0.19
CA ILE A 54 3.84 -15.08 -0.05
C ILE A 54 3.49 -15.28 -1.52
N GLY A 55 2.74 -14.33 -2.12
CA GLY A 55 2.37 -14.34 -3.53
C GLY A 55 3.59 -14.34 -4.47
N TRP A 56 4.63 -13.57 -4.13
CA TRP A 56 5.91 -13.58 -4.85
C TRP A 56 6.65 -14.91 -4.68
N TYR A 57 6.76 -15.42 -3.44
CA TYR A 57 7.48 -16.66 -3.14
C TYR A 57 6.91 -17.87 -3.87
N PHE A 58 5.58 -18.01 -3.87
CA PHE A 58 4.88 -19.11 -4.55
C PHE A 58 4.53 -18.82 -6.02
N GLN A 59 4.86 -17.64 -6.53
CA GLN A 59 4.47 -17.15 -7.87
C GLN A 59 2.95 -17.28 -8.14
N ASN A 60 2.14 -17.12 -7.11
CA ASN A 60 0.70 -17.32 -7.20
C ASN A 60 -0.02 -15.99 -7.43
N LYS A 61 -0.62 -15.88 -8.62
CA LYS A 61 -1.31 -14.68 -9.10
C LYS A 61 -2.54 -14.32 -8.27
N GLY A 62 -3.22 -15.33 -7.72
CA GLY A 62 -4.40 -15.14 -6.87
C GLY A 62 -4.07 -14.42 -5.56
N PHE A 63 -2.91 -14.70 -4.97
CA PHE A 63 -2.44 -13.97 -3.78
C PHE A 63 -2.07 -12.52 -4.09
N LEU A 64 -1.53 -12.26 -5.28
CA LEU A 64 -1.19 -10.89 -5.69
C LEU A 64 -2.46 -10.06 -5.91
N LEU A 65 -3.45 -10.61 -6.61
CA LEU A 65 -4.76 -9.97 -6.80
C LEU A 65 -5.48 -9.75 -5.46
N SER A 66 -5.53 -10.77 -4.60
CA SER A 66 -6.23 -10.66 -3.31
C SER A 66 -5.56 -9.64 -2.39
N ALA A 67 -4.23 -9.60 -2.34
CA ALA A 67 -3.50 -8.60 -1.58
C ALA A 67 -3.74 -7.18 -2.12
N SER A 68 -3.78 -6.99 -3.44
CA SER A 68 -4.11 -5.70 -4.05
C SER A 68 -5.54 -5.26 -3.71
N ILE A 69 -6.52 -6.14 -3.84
CA ILE A 69 -7.93 -5.84 -3.48
C ILE A 69 -8.03 -5.49 -2.00
N PHE A 70 -7.38 -6.26 -1.13
CA PHE A 70 -7.37 -5.99 0.32
C PHE A 70 -6.78 -4.60 0.63
N LEU A 71 -5.71 -4.21 -0.06
CA LEU A 71 -5.08 -2.90 0.08
C LEU A 71 -6.00 -1.77 -0.43
N SER A 72 -6.77 -2.01 -1.50
CA SER A 72 -7.79 -1.08 -1.98
C SER A 72 -8.92 -0.87 -0.95
N VAL A 73 -9.40 -1.94 -0.30
CA VAL A 73 -10.41 -1.84 0.76
C VAL A 73 -9.88 -1.01 1.93
N ILE A 74 -8.63 -1.25 2.35
CA ILE A 74 -7.98 -0.48 3.42
C ILE A 74 -7.87 1.01 3.03
N LEU A 75 -7.50 1.29 1.79
CA LEU A 75 -7.40 2.66 1.27
C LEU A 75 -8.74 3.39 1.36
N THR A 76 -9.82 2.76 0.92
CA THR A 76 -11.18 3.36 0.97
C THR A 76 -11.60 3.63 2.41
N MET A 77 -11.40 2.67 3.32
CA MET A 77 -11.71 2.85 4.75
C MET A 77 -10.85 3.94 5.40
N PHE A 78 -9.61 4.08 4.96
CA PHE A 78 -8.69 5.11 5.46
C PHE A 78 -9.11 6.50 4.99
N TRP A 79 -9.45 6.67 3.72
CA TRP A 79 -9.90 7.96 3.17
C TRP A 79 -11.20 8.43 3.80
N ASP A 80 -12.17 7.56 4.01
CA ASP A 80 -13.43 7.90 4.68
C ASP A 80 -13.19 8.54 6.08
N LYS A 81 -12.23 8.00 6.84
CA LYS A 81 -11.87 8.50 8.18
C LYS A 81 -10.93 9.71 8.20
N SER A 82 -10.26 9.99 7.09
CA SER A 82 -9.09 10.88 7.06
C SER A 82 -9.19 12.01 6.03
N ALA A 83 -10.27 12.06 5.24
CA ALA A 83 -10.50 13.09 4.23
C ALA A 83 -10.43 14.53 4.79
N GLY A 84 -10.77 14.71 6.09
CA GLY A 84 -10.71 15.99 6.78
C GLY A 84 -9.31 16.57 7.01
N VAL A 85 -8.23 15.78 6.85
CA VAL A 85 -6.84 16.23 7.08
C VAL A 85 -6.40 17.29 6.07
N LEU A 86 -6.86 17.20 4.83
CA LEU A 86 -6.49 18.13 3.77
C LEU A 86 -7.37 19.38 3.77
N ASN A 87 -8.66 19.22 4.09
CA ASN A 87 -9.65 20.30 4.06
C ASN A 87 -9.66 21.18 5.32
N GLY A 88 -8.87 20.82 6.35
CA GLY A 88 -8.78 21.59 7.60
C GLY A 88 -9.93 21.34 8.59
N ASP A 89 -10.79 20.36 8.29
CA ASP A 89 -11.87 19.91 9.18
C ASP A 89 -11.28 19.26 10.45
N ILE A 90 -10.14 18.59 10.31
CA ILE A 90 -9.34 18.13 11.45
C ILE A 90 -8.37 19.25 11.85
N HIS A 91 -8.59 19.82 13.04
CA HIS A 91 -7.77 20.91 13.55
C HIS A 91 -6.41 20.39 14.03
N VAL A 92 -5.39 20.55 13.19
CA VAL A 92 -4.00 20.20 13.50
C VAL A 92 -3.24 21.46 13.91
N ILE A 93 -2.51 21.41 15.03
CA ILE A 93 -1.65 22.50 15.47
C ILE A 93 -0.67 22.86 14.34
N SER A 94 -0.51 24.15 14.05
CA SER A 94 0.28 24.65 12.91
C SER A 94 1.70 24.08 12.84
N ALA A 95 2.34 23.85 13.99
CA ALA A 95 3.67 23.25 14.09
C ALA A 95 3.76 21.81 13.54
N TYR A 96 2.67 21.04 13.58
CA TYR A 96 2.61 19.65 13.14
C TYR A 96 1.86 19.44 11.82
N ALA A 97 1.12 20.46 11.36
CA ALA A 97 0.32 20.41 10.14
C ALA A 97 1.12 19.96 8.89
N PRO A 98 2.37 20.41 8.65
CA PRO A 98 3.16 19.93 7.52
C PRO A 98 3.45 18.42 7.62
N GLY A 99 3.89 17.95 8.79
CA GLY A 99 4.25 16.53 8.99
C GLY A 99 3.07 15.59 8.81
N VAL A 100 1.91 15.95 9.38
CA VAL A 100 0.67 15.17 9.28
C VAL A 100 0.21 15.09 7.81
N LYS A 101 0.21 16.21 7.08
CA LYS A 101 -0.19 16.25 5.66
C LYS A 101 0.76 15.46 4.78
N THR A 102 2.07 15.56 4.99
CA THR A 102 3.06 14.78 4.23
C THR A 102 2.88 13.28 4.46
N ALA A 103 2.69 12.86 5.71
CA ALA A 103 2.42 11.46 6.05
C ALA A 103 1.16 10.93 5.34
N PHE A 104 0.08 11.73 5.35
CA PHE A 104 -1.17 11.39 4.67
C PHE A 104 -0.99 11.23 3.14
N VAL A 105 -0.36 12.21 2.50
CA VAL A 105 -0.17 12.20 1.04
C VAL A 105 0.77 11.05 0.64
N LEU A 106 1.91 10.90 1.33
CA LEU A 106 2.89 9.85 1.04
C LEU A 106 2.29 8.46 1.25
N GLY A 107 1.59 8.24 2.37
CA GLY A 107 0.90 6.98 2.65
C GLY A 107 -0.15 6.64 1.60
N SER A 108 -0.97 7.63 1.22
CA SER A 108 -1.98 7.46 0.17
C SER A 108 -1.36 7.13 -1.18
N MET A 109 -0.31 7.84 -1.59
CA MET A 109 0.40 7.59 -2.86
C MET A 109 1.03 6.20 -2.90
N LEU A 110 1.65 5.75 -1.81
CA LEU A 110 2.26 4.42 -1.73
C LEU A 110 1.20 3.30 -1.73
N MET A 111 0.06 3.50 -1.08
CA MET A 111 -1.07 2.57 -1.14
C MET A 111 -1.63 2.44 -2.56
N ILE A 112 -1.90 3.57 -3.22
CA ILE A 112 -2.37 3.61 -4.61
C ILE A 112 -1.34 2.97 -5.54
N GLY A 113 -0.06 3.31 -5.39
CA GLY A 113 1.02 2.74 -6.18
C GLY A 113 1.13 1.23 -6.02
N THR A 114 1.02 0.71 -4.80
CA THR A 114 1.04 -0.74 -4.54
C THR A 114 -0.16 -1.44 -5.18
N PHE A 115 -1.36 -0.86 -5.05
CA PHE A 115 -2.57 -1.37 -5.66
C PHE A 115 -2.48 -1.39 -7.20
N ALA A 116 -2.11 -0.27 -7.81
CA ALA A 116 -2.00 -0.13 -9.26
C ALA A 116 -0.93 -1.05 -9.85
N LEU A 117 0.25 -1.12 -9.22
CA LEU A 117 1.31 -2.03 -9.65
C LEU A 117 0.87 -3.48 -9.51
N GLY A 118 0.22 -3.86 -8.42
CA GLY A 118 -0.29 -5.22 -8.23
C GLY A 118 -1.32 -5.60 -9.29
N PHE A 119 -2.29 -4.72 -9.56
CA PHE A 119 -3.28 -4.98 -10.60
C PHE A 119 -2.65 -5.10 -12.00
N TYR A 120 -1.76 -4.17 -12.37
CA TYR A 120 -1.04 -4.21 -13.64
C TYR A 120 -0.21 -5.50 -13.79
N THR A 121 0.44 -5.89 -12.71
CA THR A 121 1.29 -7.08 -12.64
C THR A 121 0.49 -8.37 -12.83
N TYR A 122 -0.73 -8.41 -12.29
CA TYR A 122 -1.68 -9.50 -12.55
C TYR A 122 -2.09 -9.56 -14.03
N MET A 123 -2.56 -8.43 -14.59
CA MET A 123 -3.02 -8.33 -15.97
C MET A 123 -1.96 -8.75 -16.99
N LYS A 124 -0.72 -8.24 -16.83
CA LYS A 124 0.40 -8.60 -17.72
C LYS A 124 0.68 -10.10 -17.69
N SER A 125 0.63 -10.70 -16.50
CA SER A 125 0.91 -12.12 -16.35
C SER A 125 -0.15 -13.01 -16.99
N GLU A 126 -1.42 -12.59 -17.03
CA GLU A 126 -2.48 -13.31 -17.75
C GLU A 126 -2.31 -13.21 -19.28
N LEU A 127 -1.99 -12.02 -19.79
CA LEU A 127 -1.71 -11.82 -21.22
C LEU A 127 -0.54 -12.69 -21.73
N GLU A 128 0.50 -12.87 -20.92
CA GLU A 128 1.63 -13.76 -21.27
C GLU A 128 1.22 -15.23 -21.32
N LYS A 129 0.28 -15.68 -20.48
CA LYS A 129 -0.23 -17.05 -20.53
C LYS A 129 -1.04 -17.32 -21.80
N GLU A 130 -1.91 -16.39 -22.20
CA GLU A 130 -2.74 -16.56 -23.41
C GLU A 130 -1.86 -16.75 -24.66
N LYS A 131 -0.76 -16.00 -24.78
CA LYS A 131 0.16 -16.11 -25.92
C LYS A 131 0.81 -17.50 -26.03
N VAL A 132 1.17 -18.12 -24.91
CA VAL A 132 1.80 -19.45 -24.89
C VAL A 132 0.80 -20.57 -25.24
N VAL A 133 -0.51 -20.36 -25.04
CA VAL A 133 -1.54 -21.35 -25.39
C VAL A 133 -1.90 -21.31 -26.88
N THR A 134 -1.63 -20.19 -27.55
CA THR A 134 -1.92 -20.01 -28.99
C THR A 134 -0.75 -20.38 -29.93
N GLU A 135 0.43 -20.70 -29.40
CA GLU A 135 1.60 -21.22 -30.14
C GLU A 135 1.72 -22.73 -29.99
#